data_AF-A0A1M7RCJ8-F1
#
_entry.id   AF-A0A1M7RCJ8-F1
#
_cell.length_a   1.000
_cell.length_b   1.000
_cell.length_c   1.000
_cell.angle_alpha   90.00
_cell.angle_beta   90.00
_cell.angle_gamma   90.00
#
_symmetry.space_group_name_H-M   'P 1'
#
loop_
_entity.id
_entity.type
_entity.pdbx_description
1 polymer ?
#
loop_
_entity_poly.entity_id
_entity_poly.type
_entity_poly.pdbx_seq_one_letter_code
_entity_poly.pdbx_strand_id
1 'polypeptide(L)'
;MTSRTAVTVAAVSTVAGLLSGLAMYLGRSPEREQHVAGTEAWLPHVAVAVVLAVWLLIASRRSPLGLRVILAPLGRPIAARIAATFRARAVLRWPAVGFLVFVEAYLCWRIGVQVFAGLDPNFTANAWGGPSYAGAMLCHYLDGALLLLVCHTLLRWVTLPSIDRQHQHAQ
;
A
#
# COMPACT_ATOMS: atom_id res chain seq x y z
N MET A 1 5.95 9.58 15.24
CA MET A 1 6.84 8.70 14.48
C MET A 1 7.81 9.54 13.68
N THR A 2 9.09 9.18 13.67
CA THR A 2 10.04 9.76 12.72
C THR A 2 9.88 9.07 11.37
N SER A 3 10.37 9.67 10.28
CA SER A 3 10.45 9.03 8.96
C SER A 3 11.14 7.66 9.02
N ARG A 4 12.06 7.46 9.98
CA ARG A 4 12.77 6.19 10.19
C ARG A 4 11.83 5.10 10.70
N THR A 5 10.98 5.39 11.68
CA THR A 5 10.04 4.38 12.22
C THR A 5 9.07 3.86 11.16
N ALA A 6 8.51 4.73 10.32
CA ALA A 6 7.61 4.32 9.25
C ALA A 6 8.32 3.41 8.23
N VAL A 7 9.55 3.78 7.84
CA VAL A 7 10.37 2.95 6.94
C VAL A 7 10.72 1.62 7.59
N THR A 8 11.08 1.60 8.87
CA THR A 8 11.35 0.36 9.61
C THR A 8 10.13 -0.56 9.66
N VAL A 9 8.94 -0.02 9.97
CA VAL A 9 7.70 -0.83 9.98
C VAL A 9 7.42 -1.39 8.58
N ALA A 10 7.48 -0.55 7.54
CA ALA A 10 7.28 -1.02 6.16
C ALA A 10 8.30 -2.10 5.79
N ALA A 11 9.59 -1.89 6.07
CA ALA A 11 10.65 -2.85 5.76
C ALA A 11 10.48 -4.17 6.52
N VAL A 12 10.20 -4.12 7.83
CA VAL A 12 9.95 -5.32 8.65
C VAL A 12 8.71 -6.05 8.16
N SER A 13 7.61 -5.35 7.89
CA SER A 13 6.39 -5.96 7.33
C SER A 13 6.67 -6.63 5.99
N THR A 14 7.39 -5.97 5.08
CA THR A 14 7.72 -6.54 3.77
C THR A 14 8.65 -7.75 3.91
N VAL A 15 9.68 -7.70 4.76
CA VAL A 15 10.55 -8.86 5.03
C VAL A 15 9.77 -10.02 5.63
N ALA A 16 8.90 -9.76 6.60
CA ALA A 16 8.01 -10.77 7.16
C ALA A 16 7.11 -11.36 6.06
N GLY A 17 6.61 -10.53 5.14
CA GLY A 17 5.83 -10.94 3.98
C GLY A 17 6.59 -11.87 3.06
N LEU A 18 7.82 -11.52 2.72
CA LEU A 18 8.71 -12.36 1.90
C LEU A 18 8.91 -13.73 2.55
N LEU A 19 9.18 -13.78 3.86
CA LEU A 19 9.35 -15.03 4.59
C LEU A 19 8.05 -15.85 4.65
N SER A 20 6.90 -15.20 4.85
CA SER A 20 5.59 -15.86 4.80
C SER A 20 5.30 -16.44 3.42
N GLY A 21 5.55 -15.67 2.35
CA GLY A 21 5.37 -16.12 0.98
C GLY A 21 6.30 -17.29 0.62
N LEU A 22 7.55 -17.25 1.11
CA LEU A 22 8.49 -18.36 0.93
C LEU A 22 7.99 -19.62 1.65
N ALA A 23 7.51 -19.49 2.89
CA ALA A 23 6.95 -20.62 3.64
C ALA A 23 5.72 -21.21 2.92
N MET A 24 4.84 -20.36 2.39
CA MET A 24 3.69 -20.80 1.57
C MET A 24 4.15 -21.54 0.31
N TYR A 25 5.14 -21.00 -0.41
CA TYR A 25 5.69 -21.63 -1.60
C TYR A 25 6.33 -22.99 -1.30
N LEU A 26 7.08 -23.11 -0.21
CA LEU A 26 7.70 -24.37 0.21
C LEU A 26 6.68 -25.41 0.69
N GLY A 27 5.57 -24.95 1.28
CA GLY A 27 4.46 -25.79 1.74
C GLY A 27 3.35 -26.02 0.70
N ARG A 28 3.57 -25.68 -0.58
CA ARG A 28 2.55 -25.77 -1.62
C ARG A 28 2.14 -27.22 -1.93
N SER A 29 0.88 -27.39 -2.34
CA SER A 29 0.40 -28.68 -2.84
C SER A 29 1.07 -29.05 -4.17
N PRO A 30 1.45 -30.32 -4.39
CA PRO A 30 1.88 -30.79 -5.70
C PRO A 30 0.72 -30.97 -6.68
N GLU A 31 -0.51 -31.07 -6.17
CA GLU A 31 -1.72 -31.18 -6.99
C GLU A 31 -2.03 -29.83 -7.61
N ARG A 32 -2.28 -29.82 -8.93
CA ARG A 32 -2.57 -28.59 -9.65
C ARG A 32 -4.03 -28.20 -9.53
N GLU A 33 -4.29 -27.01 -9.01
CA GLU A 33 -5.59 -26.38 -9.12
C GLU A 33 -5.90 -26.08 -10.60
N GLN A 34 -7.12 -26.40 -11.02
CA GLN A 34 -7.59 -26.01 -12.34
C GLN A 34 -7.99 -24.54 -12.34
N HIS A 35 -7.57 -23.84 -13.38
CA HIS A 35 -8.01 -22.49 -13.66
C HIS A 35 -9.49 -22.49 -14.09
N VAL A 36 -10.28 -21.62 -13.47
CA VAL A 36 -11.67 -21.34 -13.83
C VAL A 36 -11.70 -20.06 -14.65
N ALA A 37 -12.13 -20.18 -15.91
CA ALA A 37 -12.23 -19.04 -16.82
C ALA A 37 -13.15 -17.94 -16.26
N GLY A 38 -12.75 -16.68 -16.41
CA GLY A 38 -13.47 -15.51 -15.91
C GLY A 38 -13.13 -15.11 -14.46
N THR A 39 -12.26 -15.84 -13.77
CA THR A 39 -11.74 -15.44 -12.45
C THR A 39 -10.62 -14.40 -12.54
N GLU A 40 -9.97 -14.35 -13.69
CA GLU A 40 -8.95 -13.39 -14.09
C GLU A 40 -9.59 -12.01 -14.32
N ALA A 41 -9.87 -11.28 -13.25
CA ALA A 41 -10.56 -9.98 -13.25
C ALA A 41 -9.75 -8.81 -13.90
N TRP A 42 -9.19 -9.00 -15.09
CA TRP A 42 -8.32 -8.04 -15.80
C TRP A 42 -8.98 -6.69 -16.05
N LEU A 43 -10.24 -6.69 -16.51
CA LEU A 43 -10.94 -5.45 -16.84
C LEU A 43 -11.08 -4.49 -15.64
N PRO A 44 -11.51 -4.96 -14.45
CA PRO A 44 -11.45 -4.17 -13.23
C PRO A 44 -10.06 -3.58 -12.93
N HIS A 45 -8.99 -4.35 -13.12
CA HIS A 45 -7.63 -3.90 -12.82
C HIS A 45 -7.12 -2.88 -13.83
N VAL A 46 -7.51 -2.98 -15.10
CA VAL A 46 -7.25 -1.93 -16.10
C VAL A 46 -7.95 -0.63 -15.71
N ALA A 47 -9.20 -0.71 -15.26
CA ALA A 47 -9.92 0.46 -14.77
C ALA A 47 -9.22 1.09 -13.54
N VAL A 48 -8.80 0.27 -12.58
CA VAL A 48 -8.01 0.70 -11.41
C VAL A 48 -6.70 1.37 -11.84
N ALA A 49 -5.96 0.78 -12.79
CA ALA A 49 -4.72 1.35 -13.30
C ALA A 49 -4.94 2.72 -13.96
N VAL A 50 -6.01 2.88 -14.73
CA VAL A 50 -6.39 4.17 -15.33
C VAL A 50 -6.71 5.20 -14.25
N VAL A 51 -7.51 4.83 -13.25
CA VAL A 51 -7.86 5.72 -12.11
C VAL A 51 -6.59 6.16 -11.38
N LEU A 52 -5.69 5.22 -11.08
CA LEU A 52 -4.42 5.49 -10.43
C LEU A 52 -3.54 6.44 -11.26
N ALA A 53 -3.43 6.21 -12.57
CA ALA A 53 -2.66 7.06 -13.48
C ALA A 53 -3.23 8.49 -13.55
N VAL A 54 -4.56 8.64 -13.66
CA VAL A 54 -5.23 9.94 -13.68
C VAL A 54 -5.01 10.68 -12.36
N TRP A 55 -5.14 10.00 -11.23
CA TRP A 55 -4.88 10.61 -9.93
C TRP A 55 -3.42 11.09 -9.83
N LEU A 56 -2.45 10.23 -10.16
CA LEU A 56 -1.03 10.60 -10.13
C LEU A 56 -0.72 11.79 -11.06
N LEU A 57 -1.33 11.85 -12.24
CA LEU A 57 -1.20 12.98 -13.16
C LEU A 57 -1.79 14.29 -12.59
N ILE A 58 -2.96 14.23 -11.96
CA ILE A 58 -3.56 15.40 -11.31
C ILE A 58 -2.68 15.85 -10.13
N ALA A 59 -2.21 14.89 -9.32
CA ALA A 59 -1.35 15.17 -8.18
C ALA A 59 0.00 15.76 -8.61
N SER A 60 0.57 15.28 -9.72
CA SER A 60 1.82 15.81 -10.27
C SER A 60 1.67 17.25 -10.77
N ARG A 61 0.53 17.59 -11.39
CA ARG A 61 0.25 18.95 -11.88
C ARG A 61 0.00 19.95 -10.75
N ARG A 62 -0.51 19.49 -9.60
CA ARG A 62 -0.84 20.34 -8.43
C ARG A 62 0.31 20.47 -7.42
N SER A 63 1.40 19.75 -7.62
CA SER A 63 2.52 19.71 -6.68
C SER A 63 3.76 20.39 -7.26
N PRO A 64 4.51 21.18 -6.46
CA PRO A 64 5.80 21.72 -6.90
C PRO A 64 6.84 20.62 -7.18
N LEU A 65 6.56 19.37 -6.77
CA LEU A 65 7.41 18.21 -7.06
C LEU A 65 7.17 17.62 -8.47
N GLY A 66 6.11 18.02 -9.18
CA GLY A 66 5.80 17.49 -10.50
C GLY A 66 5.60 15.97 -10.48
N LEU A 67 6.12 15.28 -11.50
CA LEU A 67 6.08 13.80 -11.58
C LEU A 67 6.84 13.11 -10.45
N ARG A 68 7.73 13.81 -9.73
CA ARG A 68 8.42 13.24 -8.58
C ARG A 68 7.45 12.90 -7.44
N VAL A 69 6.19 13.37 -7.47
CA VAL A 69 5.13 12.90 -6.56
C VAL A 69 4.91 11.38 -6.65
N ILE A 70 5.14 10.77 -7.81
CA ILE A 70 5.03 9.31 -8.02
C ILE A 70 6.11 8.57 -7.20
N LEU A 71 7.29 9.18 -7.09
CA LEU A 71 8.46 8.62 -6.40
C LEU A 71 8.62 9.16 -4.98
N ALA A 72 7.88 10.20 -4.63
CA ALA A 72 7.84 10.72 -3.28
C ALA A 72 6.98 9.72 -2.50
N PRO A 73 7.57 8.85 -1.64
CA PRO A 73 6.75 8.21 -0.62
C PRO A 73 6.05 9.38 0.05
N LEU A 74 4.73 9.35 0.16
CA LEU A 74 3.96 10.49 0.65
C LEU A 74 4.42 10.83 2.09
N GLY A 75 5.47 11.62 2.21
CA GLY A 75 6.52 11.32 3.18
C GLY A 75 6.91 12.54 3.96
N ARG A 76 7.08 12.33 5.27
CA ARG A 76 7.31 13.28 6.38
C ARG A 76 6.06 13.94 7.00
N PRO A 77 5.11 14.58 6.28
CA PRO A 77 3.94 15.20 6.90
C PRO A 77 3.08 14.19 7.66
N ILE A 78 2.86 12.99 7.13
CA ILE A 78 1.88 12.09 7.74
C ILE A 78 2.32 11.55 9.10
N ALA A 79 3.60 11.19 9.24
CA ALA A 79 4.13 10.67 10.50
C ALA A 79 4.11 11.74 11.61
N ALA A 80 4.32 13.00 11.24
CA ALA A 80 4.20 14.15 12.12
C ALA A 80 2.73 14.40 12.53
N ARG A 81 1.79 14.31 11.58
CA ARG A 81 0.34 14.43 11.83
C ARG A 81 -0.20 13.30 12.71
N ILE A 82 0.22 12.06 12.48
CA ILE A 82 -0.08 10.91 13.33
C ILE A 82 0.42 11.20 14.76
N ALA A 83 1.67 11.63 14.91
CA ALA A 83 2.23 11.97 16.22
C ALA A 83 1.46 13.12 16.91
N ALA A 84 1.09 14.16 16.16
CA ALA A 84 0.28 15.27 16.66
C ALA A 84 -1.10 14.80 17.14
N THR A 85 -1.74 13.89 16.40
CA THR A 85 -3.05 13.32 16.74
C THR A 85 -3.02 12.56 18.08
N PHE A 86 -1.97 11.76 18.30
CA PHE A 86 -1.79 11.05 19.57
C PHE A 86 -1.41 12.01 20.71
N ARG A 87 -0.51 12.97 20.48
CA ARG A 87 -0.10 13.96 21.51
C ARG A 87 -1.25 14.85 21.95
N ALA A 88 -2.12 15.27 21.04
CA ALA A 88 -3.29 16.07 21.34
C ALA A 88 -4.41 15.28 22.05
N ARG A 89 -4.20 13.98 22.32
CA ARG A 89 -5.20 13.10 22.95
C ARG A 89 -6.57 13.15 22.25
N ALA A 90 -6.57 13.26 20.93
CA ALA A 90 -7.78 13.21 20.13
C ALA A 90 -8.32 11.77 20.03
N VAL A 91 -8.74 11.21 21.18
CA VAL A 91 -9.04 9.79 21.38
C VAL A 91 -10.08 9.23 20.39
N LEU A 92 -11.05 10.04 19.99
CA LEU A 92 -12.05 9.65 18.99
C LEU A 92 -11.45 9.34 17.60
N ARG A 93 -10.26 9.85 17.31
CA ARG A 93 -9.54 9.63 16.03
C ARG A 93 -8.57 8.45 16.10
N TRP A 94 -8.22 7.99 17.30
CA TRP A 94 -7.22 6.94 17.47
C TRP A 94 -7.59 5.61 16.80
N PRO A 95 -8.84 5.11 16.87
CA PRO A 95 -9.20 3.86 16.20
C PRO A 95 -9.01 3.96 14.68
N ALA A 96 -9.46 5.06 14.06
CA ALA A 96 -9.31 5.27 12.62
C ALA A 96 -7.84 5.39 12.20
N VAL A 97 -7.03 6.15 12.94
CA VAL A 97 -5.59 6.28 12.67
C VAL A 97 -4.87 4.95 12.85
N GLY A 98 -5.13 4.25 13.95
CA GLY A 98 -4.53 2.95 14.23
C GLY A 98 -4.90 1.90 13.19
N PHE A 99 -6.17 1.82 12.80
CA PHE A 99 -6.64 0.94 11.73
C PHE A 99 -5.93 1.22 10.41
N LEU A 100 -5.88 2.48 9.97
CA LEU A 100 -5.23 2.83 8.70
C LEU A 100 -3.72 2.53 8.70
N VAL A 101 -3.02 2.80 9.81
CA VAL A 101 -1.60 2.44 9.95
C VAL A 101 -1.42 0.92 9.93
N PHE A 102 -2.31 0.17 10.58
CA PHE A 102 -2.32 -1.28 10.52
C PHE A 102 -2.54 -1.79 9.09
N VAL A 103 -3.51 -1.22 8.35
CA VAL A 103 -3.76 -1.58 6.96
C VAL A 103 -2.52 -1.29 6.10
N GLU A 104 -1.86 -0.14 6.24
CA GLU A 104 -0.62 0.13 5.49
C GLU A 104 0.47 -0.91 5.79
N ALA A 105 0.68 -1.26 7.07
CA ALA A 105 1.65 -2.29 7.45
C ALA A 105 1.27 -3.69 6.92
N TYR A 106 -0.02 -4.03 6.94
CA TYR A 106 -0.56 -5.26 6.37
C TYR A 106 -0.38 -5.32 4.85
N LEU A 107 -0.59 -4.21 4.14
CA LEU A 107 -0.37 -4.11 2.70
C LEU A 107 1.12 -4.30 2.36
N CYS A 108 2.04 -3.73 3.13
CA CYS A 108 3.48 -3.99 2.96
C CYS A 108 3.83 -5.47 3.15
N TRP A 109 3.20 -6.15 4.11
CA TRP A 109 3.34 -7.60 4.29
C TRP A 109 2.75 -8.38 3.11
N ARG A 110 1.53 -8.06 2.66
CA ARG A 110 0.89 -8.69 1.50
C ARG A 110 1.73 -8.55 0.23
N ILE A 111 2.29 -7.37 -0.03
CA ILE A 111 3.20 -7.16 -1.17
C ILE A 111 4.39 -8.12 -1.09
N GLY A 112 4.99 -8.29 0.10
CA GLY A 112 6.07 -9.26 0.30
C GLY A 112 5.65 -10.70 0.06
N VAL A 113 4.47 -11.11 0.54
CA VAL A 113 3.93 -12.48 0.34
C VAL A 113 3.88 -12.85 -1.13
N GLN A 114 3.39 -11.93 -1.98
CA GLN A 114 3.17 -12.22 -3.40
C GLN A 114 4.44 -12.60 -4.16
N VAL A 115 5.61 -12.09 -3.76
CA VAL A 115 6.89 -12.34 -4.46
C VAL A 115 7.19 -13.83 -4.58
N PHE A 116 7.07 -14.57 -3.47
CA PHE A 116 7.35 -16.00 -3.47
C PHE A 116 6.09 -16.85 -3.58
N ALA A 117 4.98 -16.45 -2.94
CA ALA A 117 3.73 -17.19 -3.05
C ALA A 117 3.23 -17.22 -4.50
N GLY A 118 3.43 -16.15 -5.28
CA GLY A 118 3.05 -16.11 -6.68
C GLY A 118 3.80 -17.10 -7.58
N LEU A 119 4.97 -17.61 -7.16
CA LEU A 119 5.68 -18.63 -7.92
C LEU A 119 4.98 -20.00 -7.87
N ASP A 120 4.05 -20.18 -6.95
CA ASP A 120 3.19 -21.36 -6.92
C ASP A 120 2.08 -21.23 -7.98
N PRO A 121 2.03 -22.12 -8.99
CA PRO A 121 0.99 -22.09 -10.00
C PRO A 121 -0.42 -22.27 -9.43
N ASN A 122 -0.57 -22.90 -8.26
CA ASN A 122 -1.88 -23.03 -7.59
C ASN A 122 -2.33 -21.69 -7.03
N PHE A 123 -1.40 -20.95 -6.44
CA PHE A 123 -1.67 -19.62 -5.91
C PHE A 123 -2.16 -18.65 -6.99
N THR A 124 -1.65 -18.78 -8.23
CA THR A 124 -2.05 -17.93 -9.35
C THR A 124 -3.21 -18.48 -10.15
N ALA A 125 -3.53 -19.77 -10.06
CA ALA A 125 -4.51 -20.47 -10.91
C ALA A 125 -5.84 -19.71 -11.03
N ASN A 126 -6.35 -19.16 -9.93
CA ASN A 126 -7.61 -18.41 -9.87
C ASN A 126 -7.41 -17.00 -9.28
N ALA A 127 -6.18 -16.49 -9.35
CA ALA A 127 -5.84 -15.16 -8.88
C ALA A 127 -6.38 -14.09 -9.83
N TRP A 128 -6.59 -12.90 -9.27
CA TRP A 128 -6.82 -11.70 -10.07
C TRP A 128 -5.62 -11.46 -10.98
N GLY A 129 -5.85 -11.28 -12.29
CA GLY A 129 -4.77 -11.26 -13.30
C GLY A 129 -4.47 -12.62 -13.94
N GLY A 130 -5.17 -13.67 -13.51
CA GLY A 130 -5.17 -14.98 -14.15
C GLY A 130 -3.99 -15.87 -13.80
N PRO A 131 -3.90 -17.04 -14.45
CA PRO A 131 -3.07 -18.16 -13.99
C PRO A 131 -1.57 -17.90 -14.10
N SER A 132 -1.17 -16.85 -14.82
CA SER A 132 0.24 -16.48 -14.96
C SER A 132 0.74 -15.70 -13.74
N TYR A 133 1.98 -15.98 -13.33
CA TYR A 133 2.68 -15.17 -12.34
C TYR A 133 2.65 -13.68 -12.69
N ALA A 134 3.04 -13.31 -13.92
CA ALA A 134 3.12 -11.91 -14.32
C ALA A 134 1.78 -11.18 -14.20
N GLY A 135 0.69 -11.80 -14.66
CA GLY A 135 -0.66 -11.25 -14.54
C GLY A 135 -1.12 -11.11 -13.09
N ALA A 136 -0.92 -12.16 -12.29
CA ALA A 136 -1.27 -12.15 -10.88
C ALA A 136 -0.51 -11.07 -10.10
N MET A 137 0.79 -10.95 -10.33
CA MET A 137 1.64 -9.95 -9.67
C MET A 137 1.26 -8.53 -10.07
N LEU A 138 1.01 -8.29 -11.35
CA LEU A 138 0.59 -6.97 -11.84
C LEU A 138 -0.69 -6.51 -11.14
N CYS A 139 -1.71 -7.37 -11.10
CA CYS A 139 -3.01 -7.03 -10.50
C CYS A 139 -2.89 -6.76 -8.99
N HIS A 140 -2.23 -7.65 -8.24
CA HIS A 140 -2.07 -7.48 -6.80
C HIS A 140 -1.22 -6.26 -6.42
N TYR A 141 -0.22 -5.91 -7.21
CA TYR A 141 0.58 -4.71 -6.97
C TYR A 141 -0.14 -3.43 -7.35
N LEU A 142 -0.99 -3.45 -8.38
CA LEU A 142 -1.89 -2.33 -8.68
C LEU A 142 -2.85 -2.09 -7.51
N ASP A 143 -3.45 -3.13 -6.95
CA ASP A 143 -4.31 -3.02 -5.77
C ASP A 143 -3.54 -2.51 -4.56
N GLY A 144 -2.35 -3.07 -4.29
CA GLY A 144 -1.49 -2.63 -3.21
C GLY A 144 -1.15 -1.15 -3.31
N ALA A 145 -0.78 -0.67 -4.51
CA ALA A 145 -0.48 0.73 -4.76
C ALA A 145 -1.71 1.63 -4.56
N LEU A 146 -2.87 1.25 -5.11
CA LEU A 146 -4.11 2.01 -4.95
C LEU A 146 -4.53 2.08 -3.47
N LEU A 147 -4.54 0.94 -2.76
CA LEU A 147 -4.96 0.86 -1.37
C LEU A 147 -4.02 1.63 -0.46
N LEU A 148 -2.70 1.59 -0.70
CA LEU A 148 -1.74 2.42 0.03
C LEU A 148 -2.01 3.92 -0.19
N LEU A 149 -2.30 4.34 -1.41
CA LEU A 149 -2.66 5.73 -1.71
C LEU A 149 -3.95 6.18 -1.04
N VAL A 150 -4.97 5.32 -1.05
CA VAL A 150 -6.24 5.56 -0.36
C VAL A 150 -6.00 5.66 1.14
N CYS A 151 -5.29 4.71 1.76
CA CYS A 151 -4.97 4.75 3.19
C CYS A 151 -4.23 6.02 3.56
N HIS A 152 -3.22 6.39 2.77
CA HIS A 152 -2.45 7.60 3.00
C HIS A 152 -3.30 8.87 2.89
N THR A 153 -4.20 8.90 1.91
CA THR A 153 -5.14 10.01 1.74
C THR A 153 -6.05 10.09 2.95
N LEU A 154 -6.71 9.00 3.33
CA LEU A 154 -7.59 8.95 4.50
C LEU A 154 -6.85 9.35 5.79
N LEU A 155 -5.61 8.91 5.97
CA LEU A 155 -4.78 9.32 7.09
C LEU A 155 -4.64 10.84 7.16
N ARG A 156 -4.47 11.55 6.04
CA ARG A 156 -4.41 13.02 6.05
C ARG A 156 -5.70 13.65 6.54
N TRP A 157 -6.84 13.08 6.21
CA TRP A 157 -8.17 13.58 6.61
C TRP A 157 -8.44 13.31 8.10
N VAL A 158 -8.12 12.12 8.60
CA VAL A 158 -8.42 11.76 9.99
C VAL A 158 -7.39 12.30 10.99
N THR A 159 -6.15 12.51 10.56
CA THR A 159 -5.09 13.06 11.44
C THR A 159 -5.19 14.57 11.59
N LEU A 160 -4.82 15.08 12.76
CA LEU A 160 -4.64 16.51 12.99
C LEU A 160 -3.44 17.04 12.20
N PRO A 161 -3.49 18.28 11.70
CA PRO A 161 -2.30 18.95 11.16
C PRO A 161 -1.14 18.93 12.16
N SER A 162 0.07 18.64 11.68
CA SER A 162 1.28 18.90 12.46
C SER A 162 1.57 20.38 12.40
N ILE A 163 1.82 21.00 13.56
CA ILE A 163 2.40 22.34 13.63
C ILE A 163 3.88 22.20 13.25
N ASP A 164 4.18 22.06 11.97
CA ASP A 164 5.53 22.31 11.48
C ASP A 164 5.70 23.83 11.34
N ARG A 165 6.76 24.38 11.93
CA ARG A 165 7.06 25.83 12.11
C ARG A 165 7.17 26.66 10.82
N GLN A 166 6.74 26.14 9.66
CA GLN A 166 6.85 26.86 8.39
C GLN A 166 5.89 28.04 8.24
N HIS A 167 4.97 28.27 9.20
CA HIS A 167 4.10 29.45 9.23
C HIS A 167 4.44 30.48 10.33
N GLN A 168 5.56 30.32 11.06
CA GLN A 168 5.99 31.34 12.04
C GLN A 168 6.92 32.42 11.47
N HIS A 169 7.26 32.38 10.18
CA HIS A 169 8.13 33.38 9.53
C HIS A 169 7.42 34.18 8.42
N ALA A 170 6.08 34.22 8.44
CA ALA A 170 5.28 35.02 7.49
C ALA A 170 4.38 36.05 8.19
N GLN A 171 4.84 36.57 9.33
CA GLN A 171 4.30 37.77 9.98
C GLN A 171 5.43 38.74 10.25
#